data_AF-A0A2W6ZJL6-F1
#
_entry.id   AF-A0A2W6ZJL6-F1
#
_cell.length_a   1.000
_cell.length_b   1.000
_cell.length_c   1.000
_cell.angle_alpha   90.00
_cell.angle_beta   90.00
_cell.angle_gamma   90.00
#
_symmetry.space_group_name_H-M   'P 1'
#
loop_
_entity.id
_entity.type
_entity.pdbx_description
1 polymer ?
#
loop_
_entity_poly.entity_id
_entity_poly.type
_entity_poly.pdbx_seq_one_letter_code
_entity_poly.pdbx_strand_id
1 'polypeptide(L)' 'MTTTGPEPAPAAEKAPEPISTLELIEQLSADRIWLLQQIDGGRWSDLRLDLAALERELGQMLDLASERFAKR' A
#
# COMPACT_ATOMS: atom_id res chain seq x y z
N MET A 1 36.85 -36.99 12.37
CA MET A 1 35.45 -37.18 11.96
C MET A 1 34.58 -36.25 12.79
N THR A 2 34.40 -35.02 12.34
CA THR A 2 33.51 -34.04 12.98
C THR A 2 32.17 -34.09 12.26
N THR A 3 31.12 -34.38 13.01
CA THR A 3 29.74 -34.40 12.50
C THR A 3 29.25 -32.95 12.38
N THR A 4 29.06 -32.49 11.14
CA THR A 4 28.34 -31.24 10.85
C THR A 4 26.85 -31.58 10.94
N GLY A 5 26.19 -31.10 12.00
CA GLY A 5 24.73 -31.11 12.09
C GLY A 5 24.12 -30.22 11.01
N PRO A 6 22.86 -30.46 10.60
CA PRO A 6 22.25 -29.71 9.51
C PRO A 6 22.08 -28.25 9.94
N GLU A 7 22.64 -27.36 9.14
CA GLU A 7 22.35 -25.92 9.12
C GLU A 7 20.82 -25.74 9.06
N PRO A 8 20.20 -24.92 9.92
CA PRO A 8 18.79 -24.63 9.78
C PRO A 8 18.61 -23.96 8.42
N ALA A 9 17.81 -24.58 7.55
CA ALA A 9 17.41 -24.02 6.28
C ALA A 9 17.01 -22.54 6.49
N PRO A 10 17.35 -21.62 5.55
CA PRO A 10 16.97 -20.23 5.70
C PRO A 10 15.47 -20.22 5.93
N ALA A 11 15.06 -19.66 7.07
CA ALA A 11 13.66 -19.46 7.39
C ALA A 11 13.03 -18.87 6.13
N ALA A 12 12.17 -19.66 5.48
CA ALA A 12 11.49 -19.23 4.27
C ALA A 12 10.82 -17.91 4.64
N GLU A 13 11.38 -16.79 4.15
CA GLU A 13 10.68 -15.52 4.09
C GLU A 13 9.41 -15.86 3.34
N LYS A 14 8.32 -16.02 4.09
CA LYS A 14 7.01 -16.28 3.51
C LYS A 14 6.77 -15.12 2.57
N ALA A 15 6.84 -15.39 1.26
CA ALA A 15 6.40 -14.45 0.26
C ALA A 15 5.01 -13.97 0.70
N PRO A 16 4.76 -12.65 0.72
CA PRO A 16 3.48 -12.14 1.18
C PRO A 16 2.38 -12.82 0.38
N GLU A 17 1.45 -13.43 1.10
CA GLU A 17 0.27 -14.05 0.48
C GLU A 17 -0.43 -12.99 -0.38
N PRO A 18 -0.96 -13.37 -1.56
CA PRO A 18 -1.58 -12.40 -2.45
C PRO A 18 -2.81 -11.78 -1.75
N ILE A 19 -2.72 -10.49 -1.45
CA ILE A 19 -3.84 -9.73 -0.90
C ILE A 19 -4.98 -9.66 -1.92
N SER A 20 -6.22 -9.69 -1.42
CA SER A 20 -7.38 -9.56 -2.29
C SER A 20 -7.47 -8.16 -2.90
N THR A 21 -8.16 -8.02 -4.03
CA THR A 21 -8.36 -6.69 -4.64
C THR A 21 -9.10 -5.73 -3.71
N LEU A 22 -10.03 -6.23 -2.89
CA LEU A 22 -10.73 -5.41 -1.90
C LEU A 22 -9.78 -4.94 -0.78
N GLU A 23 -8.95 -5.83 -0.23
CA GLU A 23 -7.93 -5.44 0.76
C GLU A 23 -6.93 -4.44 0.18
N LEU A 24 -6.53 -4.60 -1.08
CA LEU A 24 -5.65 -3.64 -1.74
C LEU A 24 -6.31 -2.25 -1.85
N ILE A 25 -7.59 -2.19 -2.21
CA ILE A 25 -8.34 -0.93 -2.28
C ILE A 25 -8.42 -0.27 -0.89
N GLU A 26 -8.66 -1.05 0.16
CA GLU A 26 -8.68 -0.56 1.54
C GLU A 26 -7.32 -0.01 1.99
N GLN A 27 -6.24 -0.75 1.72
CA GLN A 27 -4.87 -0.31 2.04
C GLN A 27 -4.51 0.98 1.30
N LEU A 28 -4.78 1.07 0.00
CA LEU A 28 -4.53 2.29 -0.78
C LEU A 28 -5.37 3.48 -0.29
N SER A 29 -6.59 3.22 0.20
CA SER A 29 -7.43 4.26 0.80
C SER A 29 -6.84 4.79 2.11
N ALA A 30 -6.28 3.91 2.95
CA ALA A 30 -5.58 4.30 4.17
C ALA A 30 -4.30 5.09 3.87
N ASP A 31 -3.49 4.62 2.91
CA ASP A 31 -2.27 5.28 2.48
C ASP A 31 -2.55 6.69 1.90
N ARG A 32 -3.65 6.84 1.16
CA ARG A 32 -4.10 8.14 0.65
C ARG A 32 -4.38 9.13 1.79
N ILE A 33 -5.07 8.69 2.85
CA ILE A 33 -5.33 9.54 4.02
C ILE A 33 -4.01 9.94 4.70
N TRP A 34 -3.09 9.00 4.86
CA TRP A 34 -1.77 9.28 5.43
C TRP A 34 -1.01 10.31 4.60
N LEU A 35 -1.01 10.16 3.26
CA LEU A 35 -0.35 11.08 2.35
C LEU A 35 -0.91 12.49 2.48
N LEU A 36 -2.24 12.64 2.52
CA LEU A 36 -2.90 13.94 2.70
C LEU A 36 -2.48 14.61 4.01
N GLN A 37 -2.42 13.85 5.12
CA GLN A 37 -1.95 14.38 6.41
C GLN A 37 -0.49 14.86 6.36
N GLN A 38 0.39 14.18 5.62
CA GLN A 38 1.77 14.62 5.47
C GLN A 38 1.88 15.90 4.65
N ILE A 39 1.09 16.01 3.57
CA ILE A 39 1.00 17.21 2.73
C ILE A 39 0.49 18.40 3.57
N ASP A 40 -0.56 18.18 4.36
CA ASP A 40 -1.11 19.20 5.26
C ASP A 40 -0.14 19.59 6.36
N GLY A 41 0.67 18.65 6.85
CA GLY A 41 1.79 18.88 7.76
C GLY A 41 2.98 19.64 7.16
N GLY A 42 2.90 20.03 5.88
CA GLY A 42 3.92 20.85 5.22
C GLY A 42 5.10 20.08 4.64
N ARG A 43 5.04 18.74 4.56
CA ARG A 43 6.04 17.99 3.79
C ARG A 43 5.89 18.29 2.30
N TRP A 44 7.02 18.27 1.60
CA TRP A 44 7.08 18.49 0.15
C TRP A 44 6.35 19.77 -0.28
N SER A 45 6.60 20.86 0.44
CA SER A 45 5.98 22.17 0.21
C SER A 45 6.07 22.62 -1.26
N ASP A 46 7.19 22.32 -1.93
CA ASP A 46 7.42 22.69 -3.33
C ASP A 46 6.52 21.92 -4.31
N LEU A 47 5.98 20.77 -3.90
CA LEU A 47 5.13 19.88 -4.72
C LEU A 47 3.70 19.79 -4.17
N ARG A 48 3.32 20.62 -3.18
CA ARG A 48 2.04 20.50 -2.47
C ARG A 48 0.84 20.46 -3.41
N LEU A 49 0.82 21.33 -4.42
CA LEU A 49 -0.29 21.42 -5.36
C LEU A 49 -0.36 20.20 -6.29
N ASP A 50 0.79 19.76 -6.80
CA ASP A 50 0.86 18.58 -7.67
C ASP A 50 0.47 17.31 -6.92
N LEU A 51 0.98 17.15 -5.70
CA LEU A 51 0.64 16.02 -4.83
C LEU A 51 -0.84 16.03 -4.44
N ALA A 52 -1.44 17.19 -4.17
CA ALA A 52 -2.88 17.29 -3.90
C ALA A 52 -3.73 16.93 -5.13
N ALA A 53 -3.27 17.29 -6.35
CA ALA A 53 -3.95 16.89 -7.58
C ALA A 53 -3.90 15.37 -7.78
N LEU A 54 -2.72 14.76 -7.62
CA LEU A 54 -2.53 13.32 -7.70
C LEU A 54 -3.35 12.56 -6.64
N GLU A 55 -3.38 13.06 -5.40
CA GLU A 55 -4.19 12.51 -4.31
C GLU A 55 -5.68 12.48 -4.68
N ARG A 56 -6.16 13.55 -5.32
CA ARG A 56 -7.55 13.67 -5.74
C ARG A 56 -7.89 12.73 -6.90
N GLU A 57 -6.99 12.58 -7.87
CA GLU A 57 -7.14 11.60 -8.96
C GLU A 57 -7.14 10.17 -8.42
N LEU A 58 -6.24 9.86 -7.48
CA LEU A 58 -6.18 8.57 -6.79
C LEU A 58 -7.50 8.28 -6.05
N GLY A 59 -8.07 9.27 -5.37
CA GLY A 59 -9.36 9.14 -4.68
C GLY A 59 -10.49 8.74 -5.63
N GLN A 60 -10.62 9.43 -6.76
CA GLN A 60 -11.63 9.11 -7.78
C GLN A 60 -11.47 7.70 -8.33
N MET A 61 -10.23 7.27 -8.57
CA MET A 61 -9.95 5.92 -9.06
C MET A 61 -10.32 4.84 -8.03
N LEU A 62 -10.00 5.06 -6.75
CA LEU A 62 -10.33 4.13 -5.67
C LEU A 62 -11.84 4.05 -5.42
N ASP A 63 -12.57 5.15 -5.52
CA ASP A 63 -14.03 5.17 -5.43
C ASP A 63 -14.66 4.30 -6.55
N LEU A 64 -14.23 4.52 -7.80
CA LEU A 64 -14.69 3.73 -8.94
C LEU A 64 -14.34 2.25 -8.83
N ALA A 65 -13.14 1.93 -8.34
CA ALA A 65 -12.72 0.56 -8.09
C ALA A 65 -13.60 -0.09 -7.01
N SER A 66 -13.79 0.60 -5.88
CA SER A 66 -14.64 0.13 -4.78
C SER A 66 -16.04 -0.20 -5.26
N GLU A 67 -16.67 0.69 -6.02
CA GLU A 67 -18.01 0.44 -6.59
C GLU A 67 -18.05 -0.78 -7.51
N ARG A 68 -17.01 -0.95 -8.34
CA ARG A 68 -16.92 -2.07 -9.28
C ARG A 68 -16.73 -3.41 -8.57
N PHE A 69 -15.96 -3.44 -7.50
CA PHE A 69 -15.62 -4.68 -6.79
C PHE A 69 -16.56 -5.00 -5.62
N ALA A 70 -17.32 -4.02 -5.11
CA ALA A 70 -18.39 -4.26 -4.12
C ALA A 70 -19.68 -4.83 -4.73
N LYS A 71 -19.87 -4.72 -6.05
CA LYS A 71 -21.05 -5.22 -6.79
C LYS A 71 -20.87 -6.63 -7.37
N ARG A 72 -19.76 -7.31 -7.09
CA ARG A 72 -19.49 -8.68 -7.55
C ARG A 72 -19.65 -9.67 -6.41
#